data_AF-A0A661UGW2-F1
#
_entry.id   AF-A0A661UGW2-F1
#
_cell.length_a   1.000
_cell.length_b   1.000
_cell.length_c   1.000
_cell.angle_alpha   90.00
_cell.angle_beta   90.00
_cell.angle_gamma   90.00
#
_symmetry.space_group_name_H-M   'P 1'
#
loop_
_entity.id
_entity.type
_entity.pdbx_description
1 polymer ?
#
loop_
_entity_poly.entity_id
_entity_poly.type
_entity_poly.pdbx_seq_one_letter_code
_entity_poly.pdbx_strand_id
1 'polypeptide(L)'
;MKKKFFNYKSLILEISDDGFEAFLTIKDTNSPVSEDDIISLIKSAGIKFGWENAQKLNAEKKIEKQFNKPFLIAAGNKPQINYKFTPVPEIFLNSENLTDFALLKDIKPVKKNFPLAKLEFSGTKTAGTDIFGNKVSAETFTEEFVKAHLGKNTKFLKEK
;
A
#
# COMPACT_ATOMS: atom_id res chain seq x y z
N MET A 1 7.37 11.82 -6.96
CA MET A 1 6.25 11.62 -6.03
C MET A 1 5.89 12.97 -5.45
N LYS A 2 4.62 13.36 -5.52
CA LYS A 2 4.12 14.70 -5.16
C LYS A 2 3.01 14.54 -4.12
N LYS A 3 3.39 14.62 -2.84
CA LYS A 3 2.46 14.71 -1.73
C LYS A 3 1.74 16.05 -1.78
N LYS A 4 0.43 16.09 -1.48
CA LYS A 4 -0.30 17.35 -1.34
C LYS A 4 -0.23 17.82 0.10
N PHE A 5 0.25 19.06 0.29
CA PHE A 5 0.37 19.69 1.59
C PHE A 5 -0.59 20.87 1.71
N PHE A 6 -1.34 20.90 2.80
CA PHE A 6 -2.17 22.04 3.20
C PHE A 6 -1.64 22.55 4.54
N ASN A 7 -1.23 23.81 4.57
CA ASN A 7 -0.68 24.43 5.77
C ASN A 7 -1.65 25.51 6.26
N TYR A 8 -1.97 25.49 7.55
CA TYR A 8 -2.79 26.52 8.17
C TYR A 8 -2.37 26.71 9.62
N LYS A 9 -1.83 27.89 9.95
CA LYS A 9 -1.22 28.19 11.26
C LYS A 9 -0.15 27.13 11.63
N SER A 10 -0.32 26.44 12.76
CA SER A 10 0.54 25.36 13.24
C SER A 10 0.12 23.97 12.73
N LEU A 11 -0.89 23.87 11.86
CA LEU A 11 -1.36 22.62 11.29
C LEU A 11 -0.74 22.36 9.92
N ILE A 12 -0.27 21.12 9.72
CA ILE A 12 0.13 20.60 8.41
C ILE A 12 -0.73 19.38 8.12
N LEU A 13 -1.48 19.41 7.04
CA LEU A 13 -2.20 18.26 6.51
C LEU A 13 -1.49 17.75 5.26
N GLU A 14 -1.12 16.47 5.28
CA GLU A 14 -0.46 15.77 4.18
C GLU A 14 -1.42 14.72 3.63
N ILE A 15 -1.60 14.68 2.31
CA ILE A 15 -2.34 13.62 1.61
C ILE A 15 -1.36 12.80 0.78
N SER A 16 -1.46 11.48 0.89
CA SER A 16 -0.67 10.54 0.12
C SER A 16 -0.92 10.70 -1.38
N ASP A 17 0.10 10.39 -2.20
CA ASP A 17 0.02 10.49 -3.66
C ASP A 17 -1.11 9.62 -4.25
N ASP A 18 -1.39 8.48 -3.62
CA ASP A 18 -2.47 7.56 -4.02
C ASP A 18 -3.88 8.03 -3.58
N GLY A 19 -3.96 9.09 -2.76
CA GLY A 19 -5.22 9.64 -2.26
C GLY A 19 -5.95 8.76 -1.24
N PHE A 20 -5.31 7.72 -0.70
CA PHE A 20 -5.93 6.80 0.25
C PHE A 20 -5.59 7.11 1.71
N GLU A 21 -4.65 8.00 1.99
CA GLU A 21 -4.24 8.31 3.37
C GLU A 21 -4.07 9.81 3.55
N ALA A 22 -4.49 10.31 4.71
CA ALA A 22 -4.20 11.67 5.12
C ALA A 22 -3.68 11.72 6.55
N PHE A 23 -2.66 12.56 6.75
CA PHE A 23 -1.94 12.72 8.00
C PHE A 23 -1.99 14.18 8.45
N LEU A 24 -2.32 14.40 9.72
CA LEU A 24 -2.29 15.70 10.34
C LEU A 24 -1.10 15.79 11.29
N THR A 25 -0.28 16.81 11.11
CA THR A 25 0.75 17.21 12.06
C THR A 25 0.31 18.48 12.75
N ILE A 26 0.28 18.45 14.07
CA ILE A 26 0.12 19.66 14.88
C ILE A 26 1.51 20.07 15.35
N LYS A 27 2.01 21.22 14.89
CA LYS A 27 3.28 21.75 15.36
C LYS A 27 3.16 22.19 16.80
N ASP A 28 4.21 21.91 17.56
CA ASP A 28 4.35 22.44 18.91
C ASP A 28 4.67 23.94 18.81
N THR A 29 3.67 24.76 19.11
CA THR A 29 3.76 26.21 19.07
C THR A 29 3.06 26.77 20.29
N ASN A 30 3.49 27.94 20.78
CA ASN A 30 2.83 28.62 21.89
C ASN A 30 1.42 29.16 21.55
N SER A 31 0.91 28.91 20.34
CA SER A 31 -0.43 29.30 19.92
C SER A 31 -1.40 28.13 20.08
N PRO A 32 -2.54 28.32 20.76
CA PRO A 32 -3.55 27.29 20.87
C PRO A 32 -4.12 26.96 19.49
N VAL A 33 -4.40 25.68 19.26
CA VAL A 33 -5.03 25.17 18.04
C VAL A 33 -6.50 24.94 18.34
N SER A 34 -7.39 25.61 17.60
CA SER A 34 -8.82 25.39 17.75
C SER A 34 -9.29 24.15 16.98
N GLU A 35 -10.37 23.54 17.45
CA GLU A 35 -11.01 22.43 16.72
C GLU A 35 -11.59 22.92 15.38
N ASP A 36 -12.17 24.11 15.36
CA ASP A 36 -12.72 24.73 14.14
C ASP A 36 -11.66 24.92 13.05
N ASP A 37 -10.43 25.26 13.43
CA ASP A 37 -9.30 25.40 12.52
C ASP A 37 -8.94 24.05 11.88
N ILE A 38 -8.95 22.97 12.67
CA ILE A 38 -8.69 21.60 12.19
C ILE A 38 -9.82 21.15 11.25
N ILE A 39 -11.08 21.34 11.65
CA ILE A 39 -12.25 20.95 10.86
C ILE A 39 -12.24 21.71 9.52
N SER A 40 -11.95 23.01 9.55
CA SER A 40 -11.90 23.85 8.34
C SER A 40 -10.79 23.39 7.39
N LEU A 41 -9.61 23.05 7.93
CA LEU A 41 -8.50 22.53 7.12
C LEU A 41 -8.87 21.19 6.44
N ILE A 42 -9.45 20.27 7.20
CA ILE A 42 -9.91 18.97 6.68
C ILE A 42 -10.97 19.13 5.58
N LYS A 43 -11.98 19.98 5.82
CA LYS A 43 -13.04 20.27 4.84
C LYS A 43 -12.50 20.92 3.57
N SER A 44 -11.59 21.89 3.70
CA SER A 44 -10.98 22.58 2.56
C SER A 44 -10.10 21.65 1.72
N ALA A 45 -9.48 20.63 2.34
CA ALA A 45 -8.75 19.58 1.66
C ALA A 45 -9.67 18.54 0.99
N GLY A 46 -10.99 18.60 1.21
CA GLY A 46 -11.97 17.74 0.56
C GLY A 46 -12.10 16.34 1.16
N ILE A 47 -11.50 16.07 2.32
CA ILE A 47 -11.55 14.77 2.98
C ILE A 47 -12.97 14.53 3.50
N LYS A 48 -13.57 13.40 3.11
CA LYS A 48 -14.98 13.04 3.40
C LYS A 48 -15.15 11.63 3.95
N PHE A 49 -14.13 10.78 3.79
CA PHE A 49 -14.19 9.35 4.12
C PHE A 49 -12.92 8.90 4.85
N GLY A 50 -13.01 7.78 5.59
CA GLY A 50 -11.85 7.08 6.14
C GLY A 50 -11.50 7.38 7.60
N TRP A 51 -12.33 8.12 8.35
CA TRP A 51 -12.10 8.41 9.78
C TRP A 51 -12.06 7.15 10.64
N GLU A 52 -13.07 6.29 10.51
CA GLU A 52 -13.19 5.06 11.31
C GLU A 52 -12.03 4.08 11.03
N ASN A 53 -11.66 3.97 9.75
CA ASN A 53 -10.51 3.17 9.31
C ASN A 53 -9.20 3.68 9.92
N ALA A 54 -8.98 4.99 9.92
CA ALA A 54 -7.78 5.58 10.51
C ALA A 54 -7.74 5.36 12.03
N GLN A 55 -8.86 5.52 12.73
CA GLN A 55 -8.94 5.22 14.16
C GLN A 55 -8.59 3.77 14.46
N LYS A 56 -9.14 2.83 13.70
CA LYS A 56 -8.86 1.40 13.83
C LYS A 56 -7.38 1.10 13.59
N LEU A 57 -6.80 1.62 12.51
CA LEU A 57 -5.39 1.42 12.18
C LEU A 57 -4.44 2.01 13.23
N ASN A 58 -4.77 3.19 13.77
CA ASN A 58 -3.99 3.81 14.83
C ASN A 58 -4.05 2.98 16.13
N ALA A 59 -5.23 2.46 16.48
CA ALA A 59 -5.40 1.60 17.65
C ALA A 59 -4.61 0.28 17.52
N GLU A 60 -4.72 -0.39 16.36
CA GLU A 60 -3.99 -1.63 16.07
C GLU A 60 -2.47 -1.44 16.15
N LYS A 61 -1.98 -0.31 15.63
CA LYS A 61 -0.55 0.02 15.61
C LYS A 61 -0.05 0.74 16.88
N LYS A 62 -0.93 0.97 17.87
CA LYS A 62 -0.64 1.74 19.09
C LYS A 62 0.00 3.10 18.80
N ILE A 63 -0.50 3.80 17.77
CA ILE A 63 -0.03 5.12 17.38
C ILE A 63 -0.73 6.15 18.25
N GLU A 64 0.06 6.88 19.04
CA GLU A 64 -0.43 7.98 19.85
C GLU A 64 -0.28 9.32 19.11
N LYS A 65 -1.22 10.23 19.34
CA LYS A 65 -1.16 11.59 18.81
C LYS A 65 -0.08 12.38 19.56
N GLN A 66 0.90 12.87 18.84
CA GLN A 66 2.03 13.64 19.39
C GLN A 66 2.26 14.90 18.57
N PHE A 67 2.74 15.97 19.22
CA PHE A 67 3.14 17.17 18.51
C PHE A 67 4.34 16.91 17.60
N ASN A 68 4.43 17.68 16.51
CA ASN A 68 5.49 17.61 15.49
C ASN A 68 5.59 16.24 14.78
N LYS A 69 4.65 15.33 14.99
CA LYS A 69 4.59 14.04 14.30
C LYS A 69 3.32 13.92 13.46
N PRO A 70 3.40 13.38 12.23
CA PRO A 70 2.22 13.08 11.43
C PRO A 70 1.38 12.01 12.13
N PHE A 71 0.10 12.32 12.32
CA PHE A 71 -0.88 11.39 12.85
C PHE A 71 -1.88 11.05 11.75
N LEU A 72 -2.15 9.76 11.52
CA LEU A 72 -3.10 9.34 10.50
C LEU A 72 -4.50 9.77 10.91
N ILE A 73 -5.12 10.61 10.09
CA ILE A 73 -6.48 11.10 10.37
C ILE A 73 -7.49 10.40 9.47
N ALA A 74 -7.19 10.12 8.19
CA ALA A 74 -8.13 9.43 7.29
C ALA A 74 -7.42 8.31 6.51
N ALA A 75 -8.10 7.18 6.39
CA ALA A 75 -7.64 6.02 5.61
C ALA A 75 -8.79 5.46 4.75
N GLY A 76 -8.65 5.55 3.44
CA GLY A 76 -9.54 4.92 2.48
C GLY A 76 -9.38 3.40 2.45
N ASN A 77 -10.29 2.75 1.73
CA ASN A 77 -10.20 1.32 1.45
C ASN A 77 -9.50 1.15 0.11
N LYS A 78 -8.24 0.70 0.10
CA LYS A 78 -7.54 0.41 -1.15
C LYS A 78 -8.25 -0.72 -1.89
N PRO A 79 -8.41 -0.63 -3.22
CA PRO A 79 -8.95 -1.73 -3.99
C PRO A 79 -8.05 -2.96 -3.85
N GLN A 80 -8.64 -4.15 -3.73
CA GLN A 80 -7.88 -5.39 -3.67
C GLN A 80 -8.17 -6.25 -4.89
N ILE A 81 -7.09 -6.82 -5.42
CA ILE A 81 -7.13 -7.84 -6.46
C ILE A 81 -6.65 -9.12 -5.80
N ASN A 82 -7.52 -10.14 -5.77
CA ASN A 82 -7.10 -11.45 -5.32
C ASN A 82 -6.30 -12.14 -6.43
N TYR A 83 -5.06 -12.49 -6.11
CA TYR A 83 -4.18 -13.23 -7.00
C TYR A 83 -3.50 -14.36 -6.26
N LYS A 84 -3.15 -15.40 -7.01
CA LYS A 84 -2.45 -16.59 -6.53
C LYS A 84 -1.21 -16.79 -7.38
N PHE A 85 -0.05 -16.78 -6.73
CA PHE A 85 1.18 -17.30 -7.32
C PHE A 85 1.27 -18.79 -7.00
N THR A 86 1.26 -19.61 -8.03
CA THR A 86 1.50 -21.05 -7.94
C THR A 86 2.94 -21.30 -8.40
N PRO A 87 3.91 -21.48 -7.49
CA PRO A 87 5.30 -21.77 -7.87
C PRO A 87 5.37 -23.09 -8.62
N VAL A 88 6.30 -23.19 -9.58
CA VAL A 88 6.65 -24.47 -10.19
C VAL A 88 7.53 -25.24 -9.19
N PRO A 89 7.05 -26.33 -8.58
CA PRO A 89 7.69 -26.94 -7.41
C PRO A 89 9.13 -27.43 -7.67
N GLU A 90 9.44 -27.78 -8.92
CA GLU A 90 10.71 -28.34 -9.34
C GLU A 90 11.91 -27.38 -9.25
N ILE A 91 11.68 -26.12 -8.87
CA ILE A 91 12.68 -25.03 -8.89
C ILE A 91 13.03 -24.52 -7.49
N PHE A 92 12.18 -24.73 -6.49
CA PHE A 92 12.33 -24.10 -5.18
C PHE A 92 13.00 -25.05 -4.19
N LEU A 93 14.15 -24.65 -3.68
CA LEU A 93 14.82 -25.31 -2.56
C LEU A 93 14.29 -24.69 -1.26
N ASN A 94 13.93 -25.54 -0.30
CA ASN A 94 13.69 -25.09 1.06
C ASN A 94 15.04 -24.70 1.68
N SER A 95 15.22 -23.43 2.00
CA SER A 95 16.52 -22.87 2.40
C SER A 95 17.00 -23.31 3.78
N GLU A 96 16.17 -23.99 4.56
CA GLU A 96 16.48 -24.39 5.94
C GLU A 96 17.57 -25.47 6.02
N ASN A 97 17.93 -26.12 4.90
CA ASN A 97 18.93 -27.22 4.87
C ASN A 97 20.10 -27.00 3.88
N LEU A 98 20.33 -25.76 3.40
CA LEU A 98 21.34 -25.48 2.36
C LEU A 98 22.76 -25.26 2.90
N THR A 99 23.27 -26.21 3.71
CA THR A 99 24.71 -26.28 4.03
C THR A 99 25.44 -27.34 3.21
N ASP A 100 24.70 -28.24 2.56
CA ASP A 100 25.29 -29.36 1.83
C ASP A 100 25.33 -29.10 0.31
N PHE A 101 26.53 -28.91 -0.23
CA PHE A 101 26.77 -28.78 -1.66
C PHE A 101 26.32 -30.01 -2.45
N ALA A 102 26.14 -31.18 -1.81
CA ALA A 102 25.60 -32.37 -2.45
C ALA A 102 24.15 -32.16 -2.95
N LEU A 103 23.36 -31.36 -2.24
CA LEU A 103 21.97 -31.02 -2.63
C LEU A 103 21.91 -30.20 -3.92
N LEU A 104 23.02 -29.59 -4.34
CA LEU A 104 23.10 -28.86 -5.60
C LEU A 104 23.06 -29.79 -6.83
N LYS A 105 23.39 -31.08 -6.68
CA LYS A 105 23.37 -32.06 -7.79
C LYS A 105 21.96 -32.34 -8.29
N ASP A 106 20.98 -32.22 -7.40
CA ASP A 106 19.57 -32.50 -7.70
C ASP A 106 18.81 -31.24 -8.15
N ILE A 107 19.48 -30.08 -8.15
CA ILE A 107 18.91 -28.83 -8.68
C ILE A 107 18.87 -28.92 -10.19
N LYS A 108 17.66 -28.88 -10.75
CA LYS A 108 17.49 -28.70 -12.20
C LYS A 108 17.93 -27.28 -12.59
N PRO A 109 18.94 -27.12 -13.47
CA PRO A 109 19.35 -25.80 -13.93
C PRO A 109 18.20 -25.13 -14.67
N VAL A 110 17.77 -23.98 -14.18
CA VAL A 110 16.72 -23.18 -14.78
C VAL A 110 17.29 -22.45 -16.00
N LYS A 111 16.74 -22.71 -17.18
CA LYS A 111 17.13 -22.02 -18.42
C LYS A 111 16.47 -20.63 -18.51
N LYS A 112 17.05 -19.74 -19.32
CA LYS A 112 16.42 -18.46 -19.65
C LYS A 112 14.99 -18.67 -20.16
N ASN A 113 14.05 -17.88 -19.66
CA ASN A 113 12.60 -17.95 -19.95
C ASN A 113 11.87 -19.19 -19.41
N PHE A 114 12.46 -19.96 -18.49
CA PHE A 114 11.71 -21.02 -17.82
C PHE A 114 10.61 -20.43 -16.91
N PRO A 115 9.38 -20.97 -16.92
CA PRO A 115 8.32 -20.48 -16.06
C PRO A 115 8.63 -20.79 -14.59
N LEU A 116 8.73 -19.75 -13.76
CA LEU A 116 9.02 -19.90 -12.32
C LEU A 116 7.76 -20.09 -11.49
N ALA A 117 6.67 -19.47 -11.90
CA ALA A 117 5.38 -19.52 -11.23
C ALA A 117 4.27 -19.17 -12.22
N LYS A 118 3.08 -19.74 -12.00
CA LYS A 118 1.84 -19.34 -12.66
C LYS A 118 1.14 -18.30 -11.79
N LEU A 119 0.76 -17.16 -12.37
CA LEU A 119 -0.04 -16.14 -11.71
C LEU A 119 -1.50 -16.30 -12.14
N GLU A 120 -2.37 -16.64 -11.21
CA GLU A 120 -3.81 -16.78 -11.43
C GLU A 120 -4.54 -15.67 -10.67
N PHE A 121 -5.43 -14.94 -11.34
CA PHE A 121 -6.28 -13.96 -10.69
C PHE A 121 -7.63 -14.60 -10.39
N SER A 122 -8.03 -14.63 -9.12
CA SER A 122 -9.41 -14.96 -8.78
C SER A 122 -10.24 -13.69 -8.99
N GLY A 123 -11.26 -13.77 -9.83
CA GLY A 123 -12.00 -12.61 -10.37
C GLY A 123 -12.74 -11.72 -9.36
N THR A 124 -12.58 -11.93 -8.05
CA THR A 124 -13.14 -11.03 -7.04
C THR A 124 -12.29 -9.78 -6.92
N LYS A 125 -12.74 -8.76 -7.65
CA LYS A 125 -12.28 -7.38 -7.52
C LYS A 125 -13.10 -6.70 -6.43
N THR A 126 -12.49 -6.28 -5.34
CA THR A 126 -13.15 -5.39 -4.39
C THR A 126 -12.83 -3.95 -4.78
N ALA A 127 -13.86 -3.19 -5.09
CA ALA A 127 -13.71 -1.76 -5.31
C ALA A 127 -13.26 -1.11 -4.00
N GLY A 128 -12.31 -0.19 -4.13
CA GLY A 128 -11.86 0.67 -3.05
C GLY A 128 -12.70 1.93 -2.92
N THR A 129 -12.42 2.70 -1.88
CA THR A 129 -12.97 4.05 -1.68
C THR A 129 -11.85 4.93 -1.13
N ASP A 130 -11.52 6.00 -1.84
CA ASP A 130 -10.48 6.95 -1.42
C ASP A 130 -10.95 7.82 -0.23
N ILE A 131 -10.07 8.67 0.32
CA ILE A 131 -10.43 9.55 1.45
C ILE A 131 -11.40 10.68 1.06
N PHE A 132 -11.59 10.91 -0.25
CA PHE A 132 -12.49 11.92 -0.79
C PHE A 132 -13.91 11.34 -1.01
N GLY A 133 -14.09 10.04 -0.81
CA GLY A 133 -15.36 9.33 -0.98
C GLY A 133 -15.60 8.83 -2.41
N ASN A 134 -14.62 8.90 -3.29
CA ASN A 134 -14.75 8.37 -4.64
C ASN A 134 -14.52 6.85 -4.62
N LYS A 135 -15.38 6.12 -5.34
CA LYS A 135 -15.16 4.70 -5.57
C LYS A 135 -14.02 4.53 -6.56
N VAL A 136 -12.97 3.83 -6.13
CA VAL A 136 -11.83 3.49 -6.98
C VAL A 136 -12.00 2.04 -7.39
N SER A 137 -12.24 1.78 -8.67
CA SER A 137 -12.28 0.41 -9.16
C SER A 137 -10.91 -0.24 -8.95
N ALA A 138 -10.90 -1.54 -8.65
CA ALA A 138 -9.66 -2.29 -8.80
C ALA A 138 -9.28 -2.24 -10.28
N GLU A 139 -8.23 -1.48 -10.60
CA GLU A 139 -7.79 -1.27 -11.97
C GLU A 139 -7.70 -2.62 -12.69
N THR A 140 -8.21 -2.63 -13.91
CA THR A 140 -8.09 -3.75 -14.83
C THR A 140 -6.60 -4.01 -15.05
N PHE A 141 -6.11 -5.18 -14.62
CA PHE A 141 -4.85 -5.81 -15.05
C PHE A 141 -3.96 -4.88 -15.91
N THR A 142 -3.14 -4.06 -15.27
CA THR A 142 -2.11 -3.29 -15.97
C THR A 142 -0.79 -4.05 -15.87
N GLU A 143 0.04 -4.01 -16.91
CA GLU A 143 1.40 -4.55 -16.82
C GLU A 143 2.19 -3.93 -15.66
N GLU A 144 1.83 -2.72 -15.26
CA GLU A 144 2.40 -1.97 -14.14
C GLU A 144 2.14 -2.66 -12.80
N PHE A 145 0.93 -3.19 -12.58
CA PHE A 145 0.62 -3.98 -11.38
C PHE A 145 1.56 -5.19 -11.27
N VAL A 146 1.74 -5.93 -12.37
CA VAL A 146 2.62 -7.10 -12.36
C VAL A 146 4.08 -6.68 -12.15
N LYS A 147 4.54 -5.63 -12.83
CA LYS A 147 5.90 -5.09 -12.68
C LYS A 147 6.23 -4.72 -11.23
N ALA A 148 5.27 -4.19 -10.47
CA ALA A 148 5.46 -3.88 -9.04
C ALA A 148 5.69 -5.12 -8.17
N HIS A 149 5.22 -6.30 -8.59
CA HIS A 149 5.32 -7.56 -7.86
C HIS A 149 6.37 -8.52 -8.44
N LEU A 150 7.05 -8.16 -9.53
CA LEU A 150 8.11 -8.98 -10.13
C LEU A 150 9.38 -8.93 -9.28
N GLY A 151 9.99 -10.10 -9.07
CA GLY A 151 11.31 -10.21 -8.47
C GLY A 151 12.42 -9.77 -9.42
N LYS A 152 13.63 -9.54 -8.88
CA LYS A 152 14.82 -9.26 -9.68
C LYS A 152 15.08 -10.41 -10.67
N ASN A 153 15.48 -10.08 -11.90
CA ASN A 153 15.75 -11.04 -13.00
C ASN A 153 14.54 -11.89 -13.44
N THR A 154 13.33 -11.49 -13.10
CA THR A 154 12.10 -12.13 -13.60
C THR A 154 11.38 -11.22 -14.59
N LYS A 155 10.62 -11.79 -15.51
CA LYS A 155 9.74 -11.05 -16.41
C LYS A 155 8.39 -11.74 -16.47
N PHE A 156 7.35 -10.95 -16.61
CA PHE A 156 6.01 -11.47 -16.89
C PHE A 156 5.90 -11.86 -18.36
N LEU A 157 5.36 -13.05 -18.62
CA LEU A 157 4.99 -13.50 -19.96
C LEU A 157 3.50 -13.80 -19.95
N LYS A 158 2.74 -13.07 -20.76
CA LYS A 158 1.32 -13.34 -20.97
C LYS A 158 1.20 -14.55 -21.90
N GLU A 159 0.62 -15.64 -21.41
CA GLU A 159 0.20 -16.73 -22.31
C GLU A 159 -0.87 -16.18 -23.26
N LYS A 160 -0.69 -16.41 -24.56
CA LYS A 160 -1.60 -15.98 -25.62
C LYS A 160 -2.79 -16.92 -25.73
#